data_AF-A0A410RH37-F1
#
_entry.id   AF-A0A410RH37-F1
#
_cell.length_a   1.000
_cell.length_b   1.000
_cell.length_c   1.000
_cell.angle_alpha   90.00
_cell.angle_beta   90.00
_cell.angle_gamma   90.00
#
_symmetry.space_group_name_H-M   'P 1'
#
loop_
_entity.id
_entity.type
_entity.pdbx_description
1 polymer ?
#
loop_
_entity_poly.entity_id
_entity_poly.type
_entity_poly.pdbx_seq_one_letter_code
_entity_poly.pdbx_strand_id
1 'polypeptide(L)'
;VPITAGDSSSQQRSDLFTFTQHQGLTMRCLLILAAIIGLSSAQFSCCSTEDRAEMQALWKEIWSAQFTGRRVQVSQSVFEDLFERNADARNLFKRVNVDNPQSAEFKAHCIRVVNGLDTVIGLLDDPETLMEQLDHLGNQHAARDGVTAAGFDTIGRSFMKVMPQVVSCFNADAWSRCFTGIANRIQKFLP
;
A
#
# COMPACT_ATOMS: atom_id res chain seq x y z
N VAL A 1 -38.51 -71.35 -15.74
CA VAL A 1 -38.01 -69.95 -15.72
C VAL A 1 -37.08 -69.80 -14.53
N PRO A 2 -35.74 -69.77 -14.68
CA PRO A 2 -34.86 -69.44 -13.58
C PRO A 2 -34.57 -67.93 -13.57
N ILE A 3 -34.70 -67.33 -12.39
CA ILE A 3 -34.31 -65.93 -12.12
C ILE A 3 -32.81 -65.93 -11.82
N THR A 4 -32.03 -65.21 -12.62
CA THR A 4 -30.61 -64.96 -12.39
C THR A 4 -30.43 -63.94 -11.26
N ALA A 5 -29.80 -64.36 -10.16
CA ALA A 5 -29.31 -63.46 -9.13
C ALA A 5 -28.01 -62.79 -9.64
N GLY A 6 -28.12 -61.55 -10.11
CA GLY A 6 -27.01 -60.72 -10.56
C GLY A 6 -26.54 -59.76 -9.46
N ASP A 7 -25.40 -60.14 -8.86
CA ASP A 7 -24.39 -59.37 -8.13
C ASP A 7 -24.64 -57.88 -7.80
N SER A 8 -25.14 -57.60 -6.59
CA SER A 8 -25.22 -56.25 -6.00
C SER A 8 -23.91 -55.77 -5.36
N SER A 9 -22.91 -56.64 -5.25
CA SER A 9 -21.68 -56.35 -4.48
C SER A 9 -20.63 -55.58 -5.30
N SER A 10 -20.62 -55.77 -6.62
CA SER A 10 -19.74 -55.07 -7.55
C SER A 10 -20.15 -53.62 -7.78
N GLN A 11 -21.46 -53.34 -7.87
CA GLN A 11 -22.03 -51.99 -8.02
C GLN A 11 -21.73 -51.10 -6.79
N GLN A 12 -21.86 -51.64 -5.58
CA GLN A 12 -21.61 -50.88 -4.35
C GLN A 12 -20.12 -50.55 -4.14
N ARG A 13 -19.22 -51.38 -4.69
CA ARG A 13 -17.77 -51.15 -4.69
C ARG A 13 -17.34 -50.06 -5.66
N SER A 14 -17.95 -49.97 -6.84
CA SER A 14 -17.67 -48.90 -7.81
C SER A 14 -18.13 -47.53 -7.31
N ASP A 15 -19.28 -47.48 -6.62
CA ASP A 15 -19.82 -46.22 -6.12
C ASP A 15 -18.96 -45.66 -4.96
N LEU A 16 -18.48 -46.54 -4.07
CA LEU A 16 -17.58 -46.15 -2.97
C LEU A 16 -16.22 -45.66 -3.49
N PHE A 17 -15.67 -46.28 -4.55
CA PHE A 17 -14.43 -45.86 -5.18
C PHE A 17 -14.56 -44.48 -5.84
N THR A 18 -15.67 -44.25 -6.56
CA THR A 18 -15.93 -42.99 -7.26
C THR A 18 -16.16 -41.83 -6.29
N PHE A 19 -16.84 -42.07 -5.17
CA PHE A 19 -17.04 -41.09 -4.11
C PHE A 19 -15.72 -40.67 -3.44
N THR A 20 -14.86 -41.64 -3.11
CA THR A 20 -13.55 -41.39 -2.47
C THR A 20 -12.60 -40.63 -3.40
N GLN A 21 -12.66 -40.91 -4.71
CA GLN A 21 -11.87 -40.23 -5.73
C GLN A 21 -12.30 -38.77 -5.95
N HIS A 22 -13.61 -38.48 -5.91
CA HIS A 22 -14.13 -37.11 -6.00
C HIS A 22 -13.80 -36.25 -4.77
N GLN A 23 -13.82 -36.83 -3.56
CA GLN A 23 -13.45 -36.10 -2.34
C GLN A 23 -11.95 -35.77 -2.27
N GLY A 24 -11.09 -36.68 -2.73
CA GLY A 24 -9.64 -36.42 -2.82
C GLY A 24 -9.29 -35.37 -3.88
N LEU A 25 -10.00 -35.33 -5.00
CA LEU A 25 -9.76 -34.37 -6.08
C LEU A 25 -10.22 -32.96 -5.68
N THR A 26 -11.38 -32.83 -5.04
CA THR A 26 -11.91 -31.54 -4.55
C THR A 26 -11.04 -30.94 -3.45
N MET A 27 -10.56 -31.75 -2.50
CA MET A 27 -9.65 -31.25 -1.44
C MET A 27 -8.27 -30.84 -1.99
N ARG A 28 -7.74 -31.56 -2.99
CA ARG A 28 -6.49 -31.17 -3.68
C ARG A 28 -6.65 -29.89 -4.49
N CYS A 29 -7.78 -29.71 -5.18
CA CYS A 29 -8.08 -28.46 -5.90
C CYS A 29 -8.20 -27.26 -4.94
N LEU A 30 -8.82 -27.43 -3.76
CA LEU A 30 -8.94 -26.38 -2.75
C LEU A 30 -7.57 -25.98 -2.17
N LEU A 31 -6.67 -26.94 -1.93
CA LEU A 31 -5.32 -26.67 -1.43
C LEU A 31 -4.44 -25.96 -2.47
N ILE A 32 -4.59 -26.30 -3.76
CA ILE A 32 -3.90 -25.62 -4.86
C ILE A 32 -4.39 -24.17 -5.01
N LEU A 33 -5.70 -23.93 -4.90
CA LEU A 33 -6.27 -22.57 -4.93
C LEU A 33 -5.76 -21.72 -3.76
N ALA A 34 -5.71 -22.27 -2.54
CA ALA A 34 -5.16 -21.56 -1.38
C ALA A 34 -3.67 -21.23 -1.53
N ALA A 35 -2.87 -22.12 -2.14
CA ALA A 35 -1.45 -21.88 -2.39
C ALA A 35 -1.20 -20.81 -3.47
N ILE A 36 -2.06 -20.73 -4.49
CA ILE A 36 -1.97 -19.70 -5.55
C ILE A 36 -2.36 -18.31 -5.00
N ILE A 37 -3.38 -18.23 -4.14
CA ILE A 37 -3.80 -16.96 -3.51
C ILE A 37 -2.71 -16.45 -2.55
N GLY A 38 -1.99 -17.34 -1.85
CA GLY A 38 -0.91 -16.97 -0.94
C GLY A 38 0.36 -16.45 -1.61
N LEU A 39 0.63 -16.82 -2.87
CA LEU A 39 1.88 -16.45 -3.56
C LEU A 39 1.82 -15.03 -4.18
N SER A 40 0.63 -14.53 -4.48
CA SER A 40 0.41 -13.23 -5.15
C SER A 40 0.67 -12.01 -4.23
N SER A 41 0.79 -12.22 -2.92
CA SER A 41 0.91 -11.13 -1.92
C SER A 41 2.35 -10.85 -1.47
N ALA A 42 3.34 -11.56 -2.01
CA ALA A 42 4.72 -11.51 -1.52
C ALA A 42 5.47 -10.19 -1.76
N GLN A 43 4.99 -9.31 -2.65
CA GLN A 43 5.74 -8.08 -3.02
C GLN A 43 5.54 -6.91 -2.04
N PHE A 44 4.52 -6.99 -1.17
CA PHE A 44 4.14 -5.96 -0.20
C PHE A 44 3.79 -6.60 1.15
N SER A 45 4.62 -7.56 1.58
CA SER A 45 4.32 -8.49 2.67
C SER A 45 4.01 -7.85 4.02
N CYS A 46 4.45 -6.60 4.24
CA CYS A 46 4.19 -5.87 5.47
C CYS A 46 2.81 -5.23 5.51
N CYS A 47 2.18 -4.91 4.37
CA CYS A 47 0.89 -4.22 4.34
C CYS A 47 -0.15 -5.08 3.62
N SER A 48 -1.00 -5.68 4.46
CA SER A 48 -2.01 -6.65 4.05
C SER A 48 -3.10 -5.98 3.21
N THR A 49 -3.94 -6.79 2.59
CA THR A 49 -5.10 -6.30 1.84
C THR A 49 -6.04 -5.46 2.74
N GLU A 50 -6.19 -5.86 4.00
CA GLU A 50 -6.98 -5.15 5.00
C GLU A 50 -6.36 -3.80 5.36
N ASP A 51 -5.03 -3.77 5.59
CA ASP A 51 -4.33 -2.52 5.88
C ASP A 51 -4.44 -1.52 4.73
N ARG A 52 -4.41 -2.01 3.49
CA ARG A 52 -4.59 -1.19 2.29
C ARG A 52 -5.98 -0.60 2.20
N ALA A 53 -7.01 -1.44 2.40
CA ALA A 53 -8.39 -0.99 2.39
C ALA A 53 -8.64 0.06 3.48
N GLU A 54 -8.05 -0.14 4.66
CA GLU A 54 -8.13 0.82 5.77
C GLU A 54 -7.41 2.14 5.46
N MET A 55 -6.18 2.09 4.93
CA MET A 55 -5.43 3.29 4.52
C MET A 55 -6.18 4.05 3.42
N GLN A 56 -6.76 3.35 2.44
CA GLN A 56 -7.57 3.96 1.38
C GLN A 56 -8.85 4.61 1.92
N ALA A 57 -9.56 3.94 2.85
CA ALA A 57 -10.76 4.47 3.47
C ALA A 57 -10.43 5.74 4.28
N LEU A 58 -9.41 5.67 5.14
CA LEU A 58 -8.92 6.78 5.93
C LEU A 58 -8.49 7.97 5.06
N TRP A 59 -7.77 7.69 3.97
CA TRP A 59 -7.30 8.73 3.05
C TRP A 59 -8.45 9.44 2.33
N LYS A 60 -9.50 8.71 1.93
CA LYS A 60 -10.70 9.29 1.31
C LYS A 60 -11.41 10.30 2.22
N GLU A 61 -11.43 10.06 3.53
CA GLU A 61 -12.00 11.02 4.50
C GLU A 61 -11.23 12.34 4.51
N ILE A 62 -9.89 12.26 4.59
CA ILE A 62 -8.97 13.40 4.61
C ILE A 62 -8.99 14.16 3.28
N TRP A 63 -9.10 13.42 2.17
CA TRP A 63 -8.97 13.94 0.81
C TRP A 63 -10.33 14.07 0.10
N SER A 64 -11.42 14.23 0.85
CA SER A 64 -12.73 14.57 0.26
C SER A 64 -12.78 16.03 -0.19
N ALA A 65 -13.72 16.36 -1.09
CA ALA A 65 -13.86 17.70 -1.69
C ALA A 65 -14.10 18.82 -0.65
N GLN A 66 -14.60 18.46 0.54
CA GLN A 66 -14.91 19.38 1.62
C GLN A 66 -13.65 19.93 2.33
N PHE A 67 -12.47 19.33 2.08
CA PHE A 67 -11.23 19.68 2.79
C PHE A 67 -10.14 20.29 1.93
N THR A 68 -10.42 20.69 0.68
CA THR A 68 -9.41 21.19 -0.29
C THR A 68 -8.51 22.30 0.26
N GLY A 69 -9.05 23.25 1.02
CA GLY A 69 -8.25 24.32 1.66
C GLY A 69 -7.33 23.84 2.79
N ARG A 70 -7.72 22.75 3.49
CA ARG A 70 -6.96 22.18 4.62
C ARG A 70 -5.80 21.31 4.15
N ARG A 71 -5.89 20.71 2.95
CA ARG A 71 -4.85 19.85 2.33
C ARG A 71 -3.47 20.50 2.30
N VAL A 72 -3.43 21.79 1.93
CA VAL A 72 -2.19 22.56 1.88
C VAL A 72 -1.58 22.70 3.27
N GLN A 73 -2.40 23.02 4.27
CA GLN A 73 -1.95 23.16 5.65
C GLN A 73 -1.42 21.84 6.20
N VAL A 74 -2.12 20.73 5.99
CA VAL A 74 -1.67 19.39 6.40
C VAL A 74 -0.32 19.05 5.77
N SER A 75 -0.18 19.28 4.47
CA SER A 75 1.08 19.03 3.75
C SER A 75 2.22 19.92 4.27
N GLN A 76 1.95 21.21 4.48
CA GLN A 76 2.93 22.14 5.07
C GLN A 76 3.36 21.68 6.47
N SER A 77 2.44 21.21 7.32
CA SER A 77 2.78 20.69 8.66
C SER A 77 3.64 19.43 8.61
N VAL A 78 3.46 18.56 7.61
CA VAL A 78 4.35 17.40 7.40
C VAL A 78 5.77 17.86 7.05
N PHE A 79 5.90 18.83 6.14
CA PHE A 79 7.22 19.38 5.78
C PHE A 79 7.85 20.19 6.91
N GLU A 80 7.06 20.91 7.69
CA GLU A 80 7.52 21.62 8.88
C GLU A 80 8.16 20.65 9.87
N ASP A 81 7.45 19.56 10.22
CA ASP A 81 8.01 18.53 11.12
C ASP A 81 9.22 17.79 10.49
N LEU A 82 9.23 17.59 9.17
CA LEU A 82 10.40 17.04 8.47
C LEU A 82 11.64 17.93 8.70
N PHE A 83 11.50 19.24 8.56
CA PHE A 83 12.60 20.18 8.74
C PHE A 83 12.97 20.41 10.20
N GLU A 84 12.05 20.21 11.15
CA GLU A 84 12.37 20.16 12.58
C GLU A 84 13.25 18.94 12.90
N ARG A 85 12.96 17.79 12.30
CA ARG A 85 13.73 16.55 12.49
C ARG A 85 15.07 16.54 11.76
N ASN A 86 15.13 17.20 10.60
CA ASN A 86 16.32 17.31 9.77
C ASN A 86 16.37 18.68 9.09
N ALA A 87 17.03 19.64 9.73
CA ALA A 87 17.12 21.01 9.24
C ALA A 87 17.81 21.10 7.87
N ASP A 88 18.81 20.24 7.61
CA ASP A 88 19.57 20.21 6.36
C ASP A 88 18.70 19.83 5.15
N ALA A 89 17.61 19.10 5.38
CA ALA A 89 16.66 18.75 4.33
C ALA A 89 16.07 19.99 3.64
N ARG A 90 16.00 21.16 4.29
CA ARG A 90 15.56 22.42 3.63
C ARG A 90 16.39 22.75 2.40
N ASN A 91 17.67 22.39 2.37
CA ASN A 91 18.54 22.69 1.23
C ASN A 91 18.05 22.02 -0.06
N LEU A 92 17.36 20.87 0.05
CA LEU A 92 16.78 20.15 -1.08
C LEU A 92 15.58 20.89 -1.71
N PHE A 93 14.96 21.82 -0.98
CA PHE A 93 13.72 22.49 -1.36
C PHE A 93 13.90 23.98 -1.69
N LYS A 94 15.14 24.46 -1.85
CA LYS A 94 15.41 25.88 -2.21
C LYS A 94 14.77 26.31 -3.52
N ARG A 95 14.76 25.43 -4.54
CA ARG A 95 14.13 25.68 -5.85
C ARG A 95 12.61 25.91 -5.76
N VAL A 96 11.97 25.46 -4.69
CA VAL A 96 10.53 25.66 -4.44
C VAL A 96 10.29 26.69 -3.34
N ASN A 97 11.27 27.56 -3.05
CA ASN A 97 11.15 28.69 -2.12
C ASN A 97 10.77 28.30 -0.69
N VAL A 98 11.38 27.21 -0.17
CA VAL A 98 11.12 26.73 1.21
C VAL A 98 11.45 27.76 2.31
N ASP A 99 12.28 28.76 2.02
CA ASP A 99 12.62 29.84 2.95
C ASP A 99 11.44 30.77 3.23
N ASN A 100 10.45 30.79 2.33
CA ASN A 100 9.14 31.35 2.57
C ASN A 100 8.09 30.24 2.48
N PRO A 101 7.79 29.52 3.57
CA PRO A 101 6.81 28.42 3.57
C PRO A 101 5.40 28.85 3.13
N GLN A 102 5.10 30.15 3.19
CA GLN A 102 3.81 30.71 2.76
C GLN A 102 3.77 31.11 1.28
N SER A 103 4.89 31.00 0.57
CA SER A 103 5.00 31.27 -0.87
C SER A 103 4.12 30.35 -1.71
N ALA A 104 3.73 30.84 -2.90
CA ALA A 104 2.91 30.07 -3.83
C ALA A 104 3.67 28.85 -4.36
N GLU A 105 4.99 28.97 -4.56
CA GLU A 105 5.87 27.93 -5.06
C GLU A 105 5.95 26.74 -4.08
N PHE A 106 6.14 27.04 -2.78
CA PHE A 106 6.23 26.00 -1.77
C PHE A 106 4.87 25.32 -1.54
N LYS A 107 3.78 26.10 -1.49
CA LYS A 107 2.42 25.56 -1.40
C LYS A 107 2.09 24.66 -2.60
N ALA A 108 2.46 25.07 -3.81
CA ALA A 108 2.29 24.24 -5.00
C ALA A 108 3.10 22.96 -4.92
N HIS A 109 4.32 23.00 -4.36
CA HIS A 109 5.12 21.80 -4.13
C HIS A 109 4.45 20.85 -3.13
N CYS A 110 3.97 21.36 -2.01
CA CYS A 110 3.24 20.62 -0.99
C CYS A 110 2.02 19.89 -1.59
N ILE A 111 1.26 20.56 -2.47
CA ILE A 111 0.13 19.96 -3.19
C ILE A 111 0.60 18.84 -4.13
N ARG A 112 1.67 19.06 -4.90
CA ARG A 112 2.20 18.02 -5.82
C ARG A 112 2.63 16.76 -5.08
N VAL A 113 3.29 16.90 -3.92
CA VAL A 113 3.71 15.75 -3.10
C VAL A 113 2.51 14.96 -2.61
N VAL A 114 1.50 15.63 -2.06
CA VAL A 114 0.34 14.91 -1.51
C VAL A 114 -0.57 14.36 -2.60
N ASN A 115 -0.67 15.01 -3.76
CA ASN A 115 -1.34 14.41 -4.93
C ASN A 115 -0.58 13.17 -5.44
N GLY A 116 0.75 13.17 -5.39
CA GLY A 116 1.54 11.97 -5.70
C GLY A 116 1.24 10.84 -4.71
N LEU A 117 1.14 11.16 -3.42
CA LEU A 117 0.75 10.19 -2.40
C LEU A 117 -0.70 9.70 -2.58
N ASP A 118 -1.63 10.58 -2.94
CA ASP A 118 -3.03 10.24 -3.27
C ASP A 118 -3.11 9.24 -4.42
N THR A 119 -2.34 9.46 -5.49
CA THR A 119 -2.22 8.48 -6.59
C THR A 119 -1.69 7.13 -6.10
N VAL A 120 -0.63 7.12 -5.29
CA VAL A 120 -0.05 5.87 -4.77
C VAL A 120 -1.04 5.13 -3.86
N ILE A 121 -1.74 5.83 -2.97
CA ILE A 121 -2.76 5.23 -2.09
C ILE A 121 -3.93 4.70 -2.92
N GLY A 122 -4.35 5.44 -3.96
CA GLY A 122 -5.40 5.03 -4.89
C GLY A 122 -5.07 3.77 -5.71
N LEU A 123 -3.81 3.35 -5.76
CA LEU A 123 -3.36 2.15 -6.46
C LEU A 123 -3.11 0.95 -5.52
N LEU A 124 -3.37 1.06 -4.22
CA LEU A 124 -3.07 -0.02 -3.26
C LEU A 124 -3.83 -1.34 -3.55
N ASP A 125 -4.97 -1.27 -4.22
CA ASP A 125 -5.78 -2.40 -4.70
C ASP A 125 -5.37 -2.91 -6.10
N ASP A 126 -4.41 -2.27 -6.76
CA ASP A 126 -3.78 -2.70 -8.01
C ASP A 126 -2.25 -2.80 -7.86
N PRO A 127 -1.74 -3.92 -7.30
CA PRO A 127 -0.33 -4.06 -6.95
C PRO A 127 0.62 -3.99 -8.15
N GLU A 128 0.18 -4.41 -9.34
CA GLU A 128 1.02 -4.39 -10.55
C GLU A 128 1.29 -2.94 -10.97
N THR A 129 0.23 -2.16 -11.16
CA THR A 129 0.32 -0.73 -11.49
C THR A 129 1.02 0.07 -10.39
N LEU A 130 0.75 -0.26 -9.11
CA LEU A 130 1.42 0.35 -7.97
C LEU A 130 2.94 0.19 -8.05
N MET A 131 3.43 -1.00 -8.40
CA MET A 131 4.87 -1.27 -8.44
C MET A 131 5.57 -0.48 -9.55
N GLU A 132 4.95 -0.38 -10.73
CA GLU A 132 5.46 0.47 -11.82
C GLU A 132 5.48 1.95 -11.43
N GLN A 133 4.41 2.43 -10.78
CA GLN A 133 4.32 3.80 -10.31
C GLN A 133 5.36 4.13 -9.23
N LEU A 134 5.61 3.21 -8.30
CA LEU A 134 6.62 3.38 -7.25
C LEU A 134 8.04 3.35 -7.82
N ASP A 135 8.32 2.54 -8.84
CA ASP A 135 9.60 2.56 -9.55
C ASP A 135 9.81 3.88 -10.29
N HIS A 136 8.76 4.39 -10.94
CA HIS A 136 8.81 5.70 -11.58
C HIS A 136 9.13 6.80 -10.56
N LEU A 137 8.45 6.80 -9.41
CA LEU A 137 8.73 7.74 -8.31
C LEU A 137 10.14 7.58 -7.73
N GLY A 138 10.62 6.35 -7.58
CA GLY A 138 11.99 6.03 -7.19
C GLY A 138 13.01 6.72 -8.09
N ASN A 139 12.88 6.54 -9.41
CA ASN A 139 13.74 7.19 -10.40
C ASN A 139 13.65 8.72 -10.36
N GLN A 140 12.46 9.29 -10.16
CA GLN A 140 12.30 10.75 -10.03
C GLN A 140 13.05 11.32 -8.82
N HIS A 141 13.07 10.60 -7.69
CA HIS A 141 13.77 11.00 -6.47
C HIS A 141 15.27 10.73 -6.54
N ALA A 142 15.70 9.64 -7.18
CA ALA A 142 17.11 9.35 -7.42
C ALA A 142 17.79 10.42 -8.29
N ALA A 143 17.04 11.05 -9.20
CA ALA A 143 17.50 12.18 -10.00
C ALA A 143 17.58 13.52 -9.21
N ARG A 144 17.56 13.49 -7.87
CA ARG A 144 17.67 14.66 -6.99
C ARG A 144 18.80 14.41 -6.00
N ASP A 145 19.94 15.05 -6.25
CA ASP A 145 21.11 14.95 -5.38
C ASP A 145 20.76 15.32 -3.93
N GLY A 146 21.22 14.49 -2.99
CA GLY A 146 20.98 14.66 -1.55
C GLY A 146 19.68 14.06 -1.02
N VAL A 147 18.82 13.51 -1.88
CA VAL A 147 17.69 12.68 -1.42
C VAL A 147 18.22 11.29 -1.03
N THR A 148 17.95 10.87 0.20
CA THR A 148 18.47 9.63 0.80
C THR A 148 17.34 8.74 1.31
N ALA A 149 17.63 7.46 1.52
CA ALA A 149 16.65 6.55 2.12
C ALA A 149 16.19 7.02 3.51
N ALA A 150 17.13 7.52 4.33
CA ALA A 150 16.84 8.06 5.66
C ALA A 150 15.93 9.30 5.64
N GLY A 151 15.96 10.08 4.54
CA GLY A 151 15.01 11.18 4.31
C GLY A 151 13.56 10.69 4.23
N PHE A 152 13.33 9.55 3.57
CA PHE A 152 12.02 8.91 3.47
C PHE A 152 11.53 8.34 4.82
N ASP A 153 12.43 7.79 5.64
CA ASP A 153 12.06 7.37 7.01
C ASP A 153 11.64 8.57 7.86
N THR A 154 12.31 9.71 7.66
CA THR A 154 12.03 10.94 8.41
C THR A 154 10.67 11.51 8.03
N ILE A 155 10.36 11.62 6.74
CA ILE A 155 9.04 12.11 6.30
C ILE A 155 7.92 11.12 6.69
N GLY A 156 8.19 9.81 6.73
CA GLY A 156 7.25 8.83 7.26
C GLY A 156 6.88 9.08 8.73
N ARG A 157 7.87 9.41 9.56
CA ARG A 157 7.61 9.86 10.96
C ARG A 157 6.82 11.17 11.01
N SER A 158 7.05 12.09 10.08
CA SER A 158 6.29 13.33 9.99
C SER A 158 4.82 13.09 9.66
N PHE A 159 4.51 12.20 8.71
CA PHE A 159 3.14 11.77 8.46
C PHE A 159 2.52 11.14 9.72
N MET A 160 3.24 10.24 10.42
CA MET A 160 2.75 9.65 11.67
C MET A 160 2.41 10.68 12.76
N LYS A 161 3.13 11.80 12.83
CA LYS A 161 2.83 12.90 13.76
C LYS A 161 1.58 13.68 13.34
N VAL A 162 1.43 13.95 12.05
CA VAL A 162 0.42 14.89 11.53
C VAL A 162 -0.94 14.22 11.30
N MET A 163 -0.96 13.00 10.77
CA MET A 163 -2.20 12.31 10.38
C MET A 163 -3.24 12.18 11.51
N PRO A 164 -2.87 11.81 12.76
CA PRO A 164 -3.83 11.73 13.87
C PRO A 164 -4.52 13.06 14.23
N GLN A 165 -3.97 14.19 13.79
CA GLN A 165 -4.52 15.52 14.07
C GLN A 165 -5.60 15.94 13.08
N VAL A 166 -5.74 15.21 11.97
CA VAL A 166 -6.61 15.58 10.84
C VAL A 166 -7.69 14.55 10.55
N VAL A 167 -7.61 13.36 11.16
CA VAL A 167 -8.60 12.30 11.05
C VAL A 167 -8.85 11.66 12.42
N SER A 168 -10.11 11.33 12.71
CA SER A 168 -10.48 10.53 13.88
C SER A 168 -10.18 9.05 13.63
N CYS A 169 -9.97 8.28 14.70
CA CYS A 169 -9.79 6.82 14.60
C CYS A 169 -8.61 6.39 13.69
N PHE A 170 -7.52 7.16 13.71
CA PHE A 170 -6.34 6.86 12.91
C PHE A 170 -5.70 5.52 13.32
N ASN A 171 -5.74 4.53 12.43
CA ASN A 171 -5.00 3.29 12.61
C ASN A 171 -3.53 3.49 12.23
N ALA A 172 -2.75 3.84 13.25
CA ALA A 172 -1.32 4.06 13.19
C ALA A 172 -0.54 2.87 12.63
N ASP A 173 -0.96 1.65 12.96
CA ASP A 173 -0.25 0.44 12.60
C ASP A 173 -0.43 0.09 11.11
N ALA A 174 -1.68 0.13 10.62
CA ALA A 174 -1.98 -0.05 9.20
C ALA A 174 -1.28 1.00 8.35
N TRP A 175 -1.37 2.28 8.74
CA TRP A 175 -0.66 3.36 8.06
C TRP A 175 0.85 3.13 8.04
N SER A 176 1.46 2.83 9.19
CA SER A 176 2.90 2.63 9.29
C SER A 176 3.37 1.49 8.40
N ARG A 177 2.68 0.35 8.41
CA ARG A 177 3.01 -0.80 7.56
C ARG A 177 2.92 -0.46 6.08
N CYS A 178 1.86 0.20 5.63
CA CYS A 178 1.66 0.54 4.23
C CYS A 178 2.59 1.65 3.75
N PHE A 179 2.75 2.72 4.53
CA PHE A 179 3.68 3.79 4.21
C PHE A 179 5.12 3.27 4.14
N THR A 180 5.52 2.40 5.07
CA THR A 180 6.85 1.75 5.04
C THR A 180 7.03 0.91 3.78
N GLY A 181 6.02 0.14 3.37
CA GLY A 181 6.05 -0.61 2.10
C GLY A 181 6.25 0.31 0.88
N ILE A 182 5.52 1.42 0.81
CA ILE A 182 5.65 2.44 -0.24
C ILE A 182 7.08 3.02 -0.23
N ALA A 183 7.53 3.50 0.93
CA ALA A 183 8.83 4.13 1.09
C ALA A 183 9.97 3.17 0.72
N ASN A 184 9.94 1.94 1.22
CA ASN A 184 10.94 0.92 0.93
C ASN A 184 11.10 0.67 -0.57
N ARG A 185 10.01 0.71 -1.35
CA ARG A 185 10.11 0.52 -2.81
C ARG A 185 10.85 1.69 -3.47
N ILE A 186 10.52 2.93 -3.11
CA ILE A 186 11.16 4.15 -3.62
C ILE A 186 12.64 4.20 -3.19
N GLN A 187 12.93 3.82 -1.95
CA GLN A 187 14.27 3.83 -1.36
C GLN A 187 15.26 2.90 -2.08
N LYS A 188 14.79 1.87 -2.81
CA LYS A 188 15.68 0.98 -3.60
C LYS A 188 16.52 1.72 -4.65
N PHE A 189 16.11 2.94 -5.02
CA PHE A 189 16.80 3.78 -6.01
C PHE A 189 17.70 4.85 -5.37
N LEU A 190 17.74 4.93 -4.04
CA LEU A 190 18.40 5.99 -3.29
C LEU A 190 19.64 5.48 -2.56
N PRO A 191 20.62 6.36 -2.30
CA PRO A 191 21.73 6.07 -1.39
C PRO A 191 21.29 5.99 0.08
#